data_AF-A0A7E5A218-F1
#
_entry.id   AF-A0A7E5A218-F1
#
_cell.length_a   1.000
_cell.length_b   1.000
_cell.length_c   1.000
_cell.angle_alpha   90.00
_cell.angle_beta   90.00
_cell.angle_gamma   90.00
#
_symmetry.space_group_name_H-M   'P 1'
#
loop_
_entity.id
_entity.type
_entity.pdbx_description
1 polymer ?
#
loop_
_entity_poly.entity_id
_entity_poly.type
_entity_poly.pdbx_seq_one_letter_code
_entity_poly.pdbx_strand_id
1 'polypeptide(L)'
;MLRTILAKPVSKTVGSVRWLNLQEYQSKTILDKRGCTVQRFFVAESVTDAEKELKEFRPEEYVVKAQILAGGRGKGRFIGGPPNLGGVFITKNQDDVITSIHQMLGKNLVTKQTDKAGVLVNKVMVAESIPIKRETYVAILMDREYNGPVIIASPAGGMDIEEIAEKSPDLILKEPIDIATGITSAQTLKIAKFLDFKGDLAEIAAQQIERLYKLFIDVDATQVEINPLAETDDGKVYSVDAKLNFDDSAAYRQKDIFALDNHEGEDVREVEAKKFHLNYIGMDGNIACLVNGAGLAMATMDIIKHFGGSPANFLDVGGAVTEEQVFHAFRIISSDPNVKGILVNIFGGIVNCATIANGIVKACERIQLKVPLIVRLEGTNVDEAKKVLADSGLPIISADNLEHAAQKAVSTIEEFTNQAVHASG
;
A
#
# COMPACT_ATOMS: atom_id res chain seq x y z
N MET A 1 -2.72 -4.78 -8.08
CA MET A 1 -2.13 -5.05 -9.40
C MET A 1 -3.18 -5.47 -10.42
N LEU A 2 -4.33 -6.00 -10.01
CA LEU A 2 -5.55 -6.18 -10.81
C LEU A 2 -5.95 -5.04 -11.78
N ARG A 3 -5.68 -3.76 -11.46
CA ARG A 3 -5.97 -2.64 -12.38
C ARG A 3 -5.17 -2.68 -13.69
N THR A 4 -4.04 -3.38 -13.74
CA THR A 4 -3.14 -3.40 -14.91
C THR A 4 -3.60 -4.40 -15.98
N ILE A 5 -4.45 -5.36 -15.62
CA ILE A 5 -4.97 -6.42 -16.52
C ILE A 5 -6.02 -5.88 -17.52
N LEU A 6 -6.50 -4.64 -17.32
CA LEU A 6 -7.64 -4.10 -18.04
C LEU A 6 -7.28 -3.40 -19.36
N ALA A 7 -6.03 -3.00 -19.62
CA ALA A 7 -5.71 -2.12 -20.75
C ALA A 7 -4.62 -2.64 -21.71
N LYS A 8 -4.83 -2.46 -23.03
CA LYS A 8 -3.74 -2.39 -24.05
C LYS A 8 -2.83 -1.17 -23.76
N PRO A 9 -1.55 -1.17 -24.20
CA PRO A 9 -0.55 -0.27 -23.68
C PRO A 9 -0.83 1.17 -24.12
N VAL A 10 -1.43 1.93 -23.22
CA VAL A 10 -1.42 3.39 -23.26
C VAL A 10 -0.70 3.81 -22.00
N SER A 11 0.41 4.53 -22.18
CA SER A 11 1.20 5.12 -21.11
C SER A 11 0.27 5.83 -20.11
N LYS A 12 0.16 5.28 -18.90
CA LYS A 12 -0.60 5.85 -17.78
C LYS A 12 0.35 5.97 -16.60
N THR A 13 0.85 7.18 -16.38
CA THR A 13 1.35 7.63 -15.09
C THR A 13 0.17 7.72 -14.12
N VAL A 14 0.17 6.88 -13.10
CA VAL A 14 -0.75 6.98 -11.96
C VAL A 14 0.12 7.03 -10.71
N GLY A 15 0.10 8.18 -10.03
CA GLY A 15 0.72 8.30 -8.70
C GLY A 15 0.09 7.27 -7.77
N SER A 16 0.94 6.54 -7.05
CA SER A 16 0.51 5.59 -6.02
C SER A 16 -0.08 6.37 -4.84
N VAL A 17 -1.40 6.54 -4.81
CA VAL A 17 -2.10 6.83 -3.56
C VAL A 17 -2.21 5.51 -2.80
N ARG A 18 -1.74 5.50 -1.55
CA ARG A 18 -1.69 4.30 -0.72
C ARG A 18 -3.01 4.14 0.02
N TRP A 19 -3.96 3.48 -0.63
CA TRP A 19 -5.26 3.09 -0.09
C TRP A 19 -5.09 2.30 1.22
N LEU A 20 -5.88 2.59 2.26
CA LEU A 20 -5.95 1.76 3.46
C LEU A 20 -6.12 0.28 3.07
N ASN A 21 -5.23 -0.59 3.56
CA ASN A 21 -5.30 -2.03 3.38
C ASN A 21 -5.44 -2.67 4.76
N LEU A 22 -6.34 -3.64 4.90
CA LEU A 22 -6.51 -4.37 6.15
C LEU A 22 -5.85 -5.75 6.10
N GLN A 23 -5.39 -6.22 7.26
CA GLN A 23 -4.91 -7.59 7.42
C GLN A 23 -6.07 -8.59 7.24
N GLU A 24 -5.76 -9.85 6.95
CA GLU A 24 -6.76 -10.89 6.67
C GLU A 24 -7.78 -11.04 7.81
N TYR A 25 -7.35 -11.02 9.07
CA TYR A 25 -8.28 -11.17 10.20
C TYR A 25 -9.28 -10.01 10.32
N GLN A 26 -8.85 -8.77 10.01
CA GLN A 26 -9.70 -7.58 10.03
C GLN A 26 -10.72 -7.67 8.89
N SER A 27 -10.22 -8.04 7.70
CA SER A 27 -11.02 -8.31 6.51
C SER A 27 -12.11 -9.35 6.78
N LYS A 28 -11.74 -10.49 7.39
CA LYS A 28 -12.69 -11.54 7.81
C LYS A 28 -13.69 -11.09 8.85
N THR A 29 -13.27 -10.27 9.82
CA THR A 29 -14.18 -9.71 10.83
C THR A 29 -15.24 -8.81 10.18
N ILE A 30 -14.87 -8.00 9.18
CA ILE A 30 -15.80 -7.15 8.45
C ILE A 30 -16.76 -7.99 7.60
N LEU A 31 -16.23 -9.02 6.91
CA LEU A 31 -17.03 -9.97 6.14
C LEU A 31 -18.09 -10.67 7.00
N ASP A 32 -17.69 -11.22 8.15
CA ASP A 32 -18.57 -11.93 9.08
C ASP A 32 -19.69 -11.02 9.60
N LYS A 33 -19.35 -9.79 10.02
CA LYS A 33 -20.33 -8.77 10.44
C LYS A 33 -21.34 -8.39 9.35
N ARG A 34 -21.03 -8.64 8.07
CA ARG A 34 -21.92 -8.41 6.92
C ARG A 34 -22.58 -9.70 6.41
N GLY A 35 -22.48 -10.79 7.18
CA GLY A 35 -23.13 -12.07 6.88
C GLY A 35 -22.45 -12.87 5.78
N CYS A 36 -21.21 -12.54 5.40
CA CYS A 36 -20.41 -13.41 4.54
C CYS A 36 -19.90 -14.58 5.38
N THR A 37 -19.87 -15.78 4.80
CA THR A 37 -19.40 -16.97 5.51
C THR A 37 -17.87 -17.00 5.52
N VAL A 38 -17.27 -16.96 6.70
CA VAL A 38 -15.82 -17.09 6.90
C VAL A 38 -15.50 -18.25 7.85
N GLN A 39 -14.23 -18.67 7.89
CA GLN A 39 -13.74 -19.63 8.89
C GLN A 39 -13.85 -19.03 10.29
N ARG A 40 -14.15 -19.84 11.32
CA ARG A 40 -13.90 -19.40 12.70
C ARG A 40 -12.40 -19.26 12.92
N PHE A 41 -12.01 -18.23 13.66
CA PHE A 41 -10.60 -17.96 13.96
C PHE A 41 -10.46 -17.17 15.27
N PHE A 42 -9.22 -17.15 15.79
CA PHE A 42 -8.77 -16.17 16.77
C PHE A 42 -7.44 -15.55 16.31
N VAL A 43 -7.04 -14.46 16.96
CA VAL A 43 -5.77 -13.77 16.70
C VAL A 43 -4.94 -13.78 17.97
N ALA A 44 -3.68 -14.18 17.83
CA ALA A 44 -2.70 -14.17 18.91
C ALA A 44 -1.66 -13.08 18.68
N GLU A 45 -1.42 -12.28 19.71
CA GLU A 45 -0.33 -11.29 19.79
C GLU A 45 0.79 -11.79 20.72
N SER A 46 0.51 -12.81 21.52
CA SER A 46 1.49 -13.54 22.33
C SER A 46 1.19 -15.03 22.36
N VAL A 47 2.18 -15.83 22.76
CA VAL A 47 2.02 -17.27 22.98
C VAL A 47 1.00 -17.54 24.09
N THR A 48 1.02 -16.75 25.17
CA THR A 48 0.10 -16.90 26.29
C THR A 48 -1.36 -16.66 25.90
N ASP A 49 -1.62 -15.69 25.00
CA ASP A 49 -2.95 -15.48 24.45
C ASP A 49 -3.42 -16.69 23.66
N ALA A 50 -2.55 -17.24 22.81
CA ALA A 50 -2.87 -18.44 22.02
C ALA A 50 -3.19 -19.65 22.90
N GLU A 51 -2.41 -19.89 23.97
CA GLU A 51 -2.66 -20.99 24.92
C GLU A 51 -4.02 -20.87 25.61
N LYS A 52 -4.46 -19.64 25.87
CA LYS A 52 -5.79 -19.39 26.45
C LYS A 52 -6.90 -19.71 25.45
N GLU A 53 -6.82 -19.17 24.23
CA GLU A 53 -7.83 -19.36 23.19
C GLU A 53 -7.98 -20.84 22.77
N LEU A 54 -6.86 -21.58 22.67
CA LEU A 54 -6.85 -23.00 22.31
C LEU A 54 -7.54 -23.92 23.34
N LYS A 55 -7.86 -23.42 24.54
CA LYS A 55 -8.67 -24.19 25.50
C LYS A 55 -10.07 -24.43 24.97
N GLU A 56 -10.64 -23.43 24.30
CA GLU A 56 -12.02 -23.44 23.76
C GLU A 56 -12.04 -23.68 22.25
N PHE A 57 -11.05 -23.16 21.51
CA PHE A 57 -10.96 -23.31 20.06
C PHE A 57 -10.31 -24.65 19.68
N ARG A 58 -11.15 -25.68 19.43
CA ARG A 58 -10.73 -27.06 19.13
C ARG A 58 -11.31 -27.62 17.82
N PRO A 59 -10.96 -27.07 16.64
CA PRO A 59 -11.25 -27.71 15.37
C PRO A 59 -10.43 -29.00 15.19
N GLU A 60 -10.82 -29.82 14.20
CA GLU A 60 -10.07 -31.04 13.83
C GLU A 60 -8.70 -30.73 13.21
N GLU A 61 -8.58 -29.59 12.54
CA GLU A 61 -7.35 -29.12 11.90
C GLU A 61 -7.29 -27.59 11.94
N TYR A 62 -6.10 -27.06 12.17
CA TYR A 62 -5.79 -25.65 12.33
C TYR A 62 -5.02 -25.13 11.12
N VAL A 63 -5.27 -23.88 10.75
CA VAL A 63 -4.48 -23.11 9.80
C VAL A 63 -3.93 -21.88 10.51
N VAL A 64 -2.62 -21.86 10.72
CA VAL A 64 -1.88 -20.78 11.37
C VAL A 64 -1.32 -19.86 10.29
N LYS A 65 -1.69 -18.58 10.31
CA LYS A 65 -1.33 -17.59 9.27
C LYS A 65 -0.71 -16.34 9.88
N ALA A 66 0.53 -16.05 9.49
CA ALA A 66 1.17 -14.78 9.79
C ALA A 66 0.36 -13.61 9.20
N GLN A 67 0.13 -12.57 10.00
CA GLN A 67 -0.63 -11.40 9.56
C GLN A 67 0.31 -10.30 9.10
N ILE A 68 0.48 -10.22 7.78
CA ILE A 68 1.14 -9.13 7.06
C ILE A 68 0.28 -8.76 5.85
N LEU A 69 0.41 -7.52 5.36
CA LEU A 69 -0.36 -7.06 4.18
C LEU A 69 0.13 -7.66 2.86
N ALA A 70 1.40 -8.07 2.80
CA ALA A 70 1.99 -8.68 1.60
C ALA A 70 1.46 -10.11 1.38
N GLY A 71 1.12 -10.42 0.12
CA GLY A 71 0.71 -11.75 -0.29
C GLY A 71 1.87 -12.75 -0.38
N GLY A 72 1.56 -13.99 -0.80
CA GLY A 72 2.56 -15.05 -0.97
C GLY A 72 3.12 -15.63 0.33
N ARG A 73 2.43 -15.41 1.46
CA ARG A 73 2.85 -15.80 2.82
C ARG A 73 3.23 -17.28 2.93
N GLY A 74 2.46 -18.19 2.32
CA GLY A 74 2.72 -19.62 2.38
C GLY A 74 4.07 -20.06 1.79
N LYS A 75 4.58 -19.34 0.78
CA LYS A 75 5.91 -19.56 0.19
C LYS A 75 6.98 -18.64 0.77
N GLY A 76 6.64 -17.85 1.79
CA GLY A 76 7.56 -16.94 2.45
C GLY A 76 8.54 -17.65 3.38
N ARG A 77 9.54 -16.92 3.86
CA ARG A 77 10.55 -17.41 4.79
C ARG A 77 10.77 -16.40 5.91
N PHE A 78 10.84 -16.88 7.15
CA PHE A 78 11.19 -16.05 8.30
C PHE A 78 12.71 -15.84 8.40
N ILE A 79 13.13 -14.60 8.63
CA ILE A 79 14.52 -14.27 8.95
C ILE A 79 14.86 -14.85 10.34
N GLY A 80 15.89 -15.70 10.41
CA GLY A 80 16.26 -16.41 11.64
C GLY A 80 15.24 -17.47 12.10
N GLY A 81 14.27 -17.83 11.25
CA GLY A 81 13.29 -18.88 11.51
C GLY A 81 13.70 -20.25 10.94
N PRO A 82 12.93 -21.31 11.26
CA PRO A 82 13.12 -22.63 10.67
C PRO A 82 12.98 -22.59 9.15
N PRO A 83 13.82 -23.34 8.39
CA PRO A 83 13.83 -23.25 6.93
C PRO A 83 12.54 -23.74 6.26
N ASN A 84 11.79 -24.62 6.94
CA ASN A 84 10.57 -25.23 6.40
C ASN A 84 9.28 -24.56 6.90
N LEU A 85 9.38 -23.46 7.67
CA LEU A 85 8.22 -22.74 8.15
C LEU A 85 7.92 -21.54 7.24
N GLY A 86 6.85 -21.67 6.45
CA GLY A 86 6.25 -20.55 5.73
C GLY A 86 5.33 -19.71 6.62
N GLY A 87 4.82 -18.60 6.09
CA GLY A 87 3.84 -17.75 6.77
C GLY A 87 2.42 -18.35 6.85
N VAL A 88 2.21 -19.56 6.33
CA VAL A 88 1.00 -20.36 6.48
C VAL A 88 1.41 -21.78 6.87
N PHE A 89 0.87 -22.29 7.96
CA PHE A 89 1.17 -23.61 8.51
C PHE A 89 -0.12 -24.35 8.88
N ILE A 90 -0.23 -25.62 8.52
CA ILE A 90 -1.42 -26.46 8.76
C ILE A 90 -1.03 -27.60 9.68
N THR A 91 -1.81 -27.85 10.71
CA THR A 91 -1.57 -28.95 11.68
C THR A 91 -2.86 -29.39 12.34
N LYS A 92 -2.89 -30.61 12.86
CA LYS A 92 -3.96 -31.13 13.74
C LYS A 92 -3.58 -31.08 15.23
N ASN A 93 -2.33 -30.74 15.53
CA ASN A 93 -1.79 -30.75 16.88
C ASN A 93 -1.72 -29.34 17.47
N GLN A 94 -2.30 -29.15 18.66
CA GLN A 94 -2.29 -27.86 19.38
C GLN A 94 -0.87 -27.42 19.76
N ASP A 95 0.03 -28.35 20.10
CA ASP A 95 1.42 -28.03 20.47
C ASP A 95 2.19 -27.45 19.26
N ASP A 96 1.89 -27.94 18.06
CA ASP A 96 2.47 -27.41 16.83
C ASP A 96 1.92 -26.02 16.50
N VAL A 97 0.66 -25.73 16.85
CA VAL A 97 0.09 -24.37 16.73
C VAL A 97 0.89 -23.41 17.61
N ILE A 98 1.05 -23.71 18.90
CA ILE A 98 1.82 -22.87 19.83
C ILE A 98 3.27 -22.70 19.36
N THR A 99 3.92 -23.80 18.95
CA THR A 99 5.29 -23.77 18.44
C THR A 99 5.39 -22.87 17.21
N SER A 100 4.46 -22.99 16.25
CA SER A 100 4.48 -22.16 15.04
C SER A 100 4.26 -20.68 15.36
N ILE A 101 3.34 -20.33 16.27
CA ILE A 101 3.10 -18.94 16.71
C ILE A 101 4.38 -18.35 17.31
N HIS A 102 5.05 -19.07 18.22
CA HIS A 102 6.33 -18.64 18.79
C HIS A 102 7.41 -18.43 17.72
N GLN A 103 7.41 -19.26 16.67
CA GLN A 103 8.37 -19.14 15.58
C GLN A 103 8.03 -18.02 14.57
N MET A 104 6.79 -17.53 14.55
CA MET A 104 6.33 -16.46 13.67
C MET A 104 6.40 -15.08 14.34
N LEU A 105 5.89 -14.94 15.57
CA LEU A 105 5.78 -13.66 16.27
C LEU A 105 7.16 -13.01 16.50
N GLY A 106 7.24 -11.70 16.28
CA GLY A 106 8.46 -10.91 16.49
C GLY A 106 9.56 -11.16 15.45
N LYS A 107 9.27 -11.86 14.36
CA LYS A 107 10.21 -12.12 13.26
C LYS A 107 9.73 -11.50 11.96
N ASN A 108 10.68 -11.21 11.08
CA ASN A 108 10.36 -10.68 9.75
C ASN A 108 10.07 -11.82 8.77
N LEU A 109 8.92 -11.76 8.13
CA LEU A 109 8.52 -12.65 7.03
C LEU A 109 8.87 -12.02 5.69
N VAL A 110 9.74 -12.69 4.93
CA VAL A 110 10.08 -12.31 3.55
C VAL A 110 9.20 -13.09 2.59
N THR A 111 8.53 -12.40 1.67
CA THR A 111 7.75 -13.00 0.57
C THR A 111 8.25 -12.49 -0.78
N LYS A 112 7.66 -12.96 -1.89
CA LYS A 112 7.94 -12.38 -3.22
C LYS A 112 7.50 -10.91 -3.34
N GLN A 113 6.62 -10.45 -2.45
CA GLN A 113 6.02 -9.12 -2.47
C GLN A 113 6.60 -8.18 -1.40
N THR A 114 7.54 -8.64 -0.58
CA THR A 114 8.27 -7.79 0.37
C THR A 114 9.67 -7.48 -0.17
N ASP A 115 10.32 -6.48 0.41
CA ASP A 115 11.76 -6.31 0.25
C ASP A 115 12.55 -7.44 0.92
N LYS A 116 13.88 -7.33 0.91
CA LYS A 116 14.80 -8.29 1.53
C LYS A 116 14.77 -8.25 3.07
N ALA A 117 14.31 -7.15 3.67
CA ALA A 117 14.19 -7.01 5.10
C ALA A 117 12.95 -7.74 5.64
N GLY A 118 11.94 -7.94 4.79
CA GLY A 118 10.69 -8.58 5.15
C GLY A 118 9.82 -7.70 6.04
N VAL A 119 8.67 -8.22 6.45
CA VAL A 119 7.73 -7.49 7.31
C VAL A 119 7.65 -8.17 8.66
N LEU A 120 7.78 -7.39 9.74
CA LEU A 120 7.66 -7.88 11.11
C LEU A 120 6.25 -8.44 11.34
N VAL A 121 6.18 -9.66 11.87
CA VAL A 121 4.91 -10.31 12.22
C VAL A 121 4.59 -10.05 13.69
N ASN A 122 3.65 -9.13 13.94
CA ASN A 122 3.18 -8.82 15.30
C ASN A 122 1.95 -9.62 15.71
N LYS A 123 1.21 -10.15 14.74
CA LYS A 123 -0.01 -10.94 14.97
C LYS A 123 -0.01 -12.20 14.13
N VAL A 124 -0.58 -13.27 14.70
CA VAL A 124 -0.81 -14.53 14.00
C VAL A 124 -2.28 -14.90 14.13
N MET A 125 -2.92 -15.21 13.02
CA MET A 125 -4.30 -15.71 13.01
C MET A 125 -4.28 -17.23 13.02
N VAL A 126 -5.11 -17.84 13.87
CA VAL A 126 -5.34 -19.29 13.88
C VAL A 126 -6.80 -19.52 13.51
N ALA A 127 -7.03 -20.19 12.39
CA ALA A 127 -8.36 -20.49 11.87
C ALA A 127 -8.60 -22.01 11.83
N GLU A 128 -9.88 -22.41 11.78
CA GLU A 128 -10.23 -23.79 11.47
C GLU A 128 -9.96 -24.09 9.99
N SER A 129 -9.40 -25.26 9.69
CA SER A 129 -9.35 -25.77 8.32
C SER A 129 -10.75 -26.14 7.84
N ILE A 130 -11.02 -25.95 6.56
CA ILE A 130 -12.29 -26.34 5.94
C ILE A 130 -12.00 -27.37 4.82
N PRO A 131 -12.86 -28.39 4.63
CA PRO A 131 -12.67 -29.39 3.59
C PRO A 131 -13.04 -28.79 2.23
N ILE A 132 -12.07 -28.16 1.58
CA ILE A 132 -12.27 -27.50 0.29
C ILE A 132 -12.39 -28.55 -0.81
N LYS A 133 -13.57 -28.60 -1.42
CA LYS A 133 -13.83 -29.39 -2.62
C LYS A 133 -13.39 -28.65 -3.88
N ARG A 134 -13.54 -27.33 -3.89
CA ARG A 134 -13.26 -26.49 -5.05
C ARG A 134 -12.93 -25.06 -4.66
N GLU A 135 -11.95 -24.48 -5.34
CA GLU A 135 -11.49 -23.11 -5.13
C GLU A 135 -11.86 -22.25 -6.33
N THR A 136 -12.51 -21.11 -6.08
CA THR A 136 -12.80 -20.10 -7.11
C THR A 136 -12.26 -18.74 -6.69
N TYR A 137 -12.25 -17.80 -7.61
CA TYR A 137 -11.79 -16.44 -7.39
C TYR A 137 -12.95 -15.45 -7.61
N VAL A 138 -13.12 -14.50 -6.69
CA VAL A 138 -14.04 -13.36 -6.85
C VAL A 138 -13.38 -12.08 -6.37
N ALA A 139 -13.40 -11.04 -7.18
CA ALA A 139 -13.04 -9.69 -6.77
C ALA A 139 -14.05 -8.66 -7.26
N ILE A 140 -14.18 -7.56 -6.53
CA ILE A 140 -15.00 -6.40 -6.85
C ILE A 140 -14.11 -5.18 -6.79
N LEU A 141 -14.10 -4.36 -7.84
CA LEU A 141 -13.31 -3.13 -7.89
C LEU A 141 -13.99 -2.05 -8.72
N MET A 142 -13.63 -0.79 -8.48
CA MET A 142 -14.00 0.33 -9.36
C MET A 142 -13.14 0.30 -10.62
N ASP A 143 -13.77 0.04 -11.76
CA ASP A 143 -13.14 -0.06 -13.07
C ASP A 143 -13.29 1.26 -13.84
N ARG A 144 -12.18 1.75 -14.39
CA ARG A 144 -12.13 3.02 -15.12
C ARG A 144 -12.65 2.92 -16.55
N GLU A 145 -12.66 1.73 -17.14
CA GLU A 145 -13.21 1.51 -18.49
C GLU A 145 -14.73 1.47 -18.46
N TYR A 146 -15.30 0.84 -17.43
CA TYR A 146 -16.74 0.75 -17.22
C TYR A 146 -17.31 1.94 -16.44
N ASN A 147 -16.46 2.81 -15.89
CA ASN A 147 -16.84 3.94 -15.04
C ASN A 147 -17.74 3.54 -13.85
N GLY A 148 -17.45 2.38 -13.26
CA GLY A 148 -18.28 1.83 -12.18
C GLY A 148 -17.73 0.53 -11.61
N PRO A 149 -18.45 -0.09 -10.67
CA PRO A 149 -18.05 -1.37 -10.09
C PRO A 149 -18.06 -2.49 -11.13
N VAL A 150 -17.05 -3.34 -11.10
CA VAL A 150 -16.98 -4.57 -11.90
C VAL A 150 -16.67 -5.73 -10.97
N ILE A 151 -17.40 -6.83 -11.14
CA ILE A 151 -17.05 -8.12 -10.53
C ILE A 151 -16.17 -8.90 -11.49
N ILE A 152 -15.00 -9.30 -11.02
CA ILE A 152 -14.08 -10.22 -11.71
C ILE A 152 -14.22 -11.59 -11.04
N ALA A 153 -14.49 -12.62 -11.83
CA ALA A 153 -14.68 -13.97 -11.34
C ALA A 153 -13.91 -14.98 -12.18
N SER A 154 -13.35 -16.02 -11.55
CA SER A 154 -12.69 -17.14 -12.24
C SER A 154 -12.94 -18.46 -11.53
N PRO A 155 -13.25 -19.55 -12.25
CA PRO A 155 -13.37 -20.89 -11.65
C PRO A 155 -12.02 -21.45 -11.21
N ALA A 156 -10.91 -20.81 -11.56
CA ALA A 156 -9.56 -21.17 -11.15
C ALA A 156 -9.13 -20.30 -9.94
N GLY A 157 -9.56 -20.70 -8.73
CA GLY A 157 -9.14 -20.09 -7.47
C GLY A 157 -7.80 -20.61 -6.94
N GLY A 158 -7.30 -20.01 -5.87
CA GLY A 158 -6.06 -20.45 -5.18
C GLY A 158 -4.76 -20.05 -5.91
N MET A 159 -4.88 -19.35 -7.04
CA MET A 159 -3.76 -18.89 -7.87
C MET A 159 -3.76 -17.37 -8.03
N ASP A 160 -2.67 -16.85 -8.58
CA ASP A 160 -2.54 -15.43 -8.91
C ASP A 160 -3.44 -15.07 -10.09
N ILE A 161 -4.35 -14.11 -9.93
CA ILE A 161 -5.34 -13.78 -10.97
C ILE A 161 -4.67 -13.10 -12.17
N GLU A 162 -3.57 -12.38 -11.93
CA GLU A 162 -2.68 -11.83 -12.94
C GLU A 162 -2.14 -12.92 -13.88
N GLU A 163 -1.71 -14.06 -13.33
CA GLU A 163 -1.19 -15.19 -14.11
C GLU A 163 -2.29 -15.85 -14.95
N ILE A 164 -3.51 -15.96 -14.40
CA ILE A 164 -4.68 -16.49 -15.12
C ILE A 164 -5.03 -15.55 -16.28
N ALA A 165 -5.00 -14.24 -16.07
CA ALA A 165 -5.35 -13.28 -17.10
C ALA A 165 -4.39 -13.30 -18.30
N GLU A 166 -3.11 -13.58 -18.06
CA GLU A 166 -2.11 -13.70 -19.12
C GLU A 166 -2.23 -15.05 -19.85
N LYS A 167 -2.36 -16.16 -19.12
CA LYS A 167 -2.28 -17.52 -19.68
C LYS A 167 -3.61 -18.08 -20.15
N SER A 168 -4.72 -17.67 -19.53
CA SER A 168 -6.05 -18.26 -19.73
C SER A 168 -7.15 -17.20 -19.53
N PRO A 169 -7.16 -16.11 -20.32
CA PRO A 169 -8.10 -15.01 -20.17
C PRO A 169 -9.57 -15.44 -20.28
N ASP A 170 -9.87 -16.53 -21.00
CA ASP A 170 -11.22 -17.08 -21.16
C ASP A 170 -11.81 -17.62 -19.83
N LEU A 171 -10.96 -17.88 -18.82
CA LEU A 171 -11.40 -18.25 -17.48
C LEU A 171 -11.80 -17.04 -16.63
N ILE A 172 -11.72 -15.82 -17.15
CA ILE A 172 -12.06 -14.61 -16.42
C ILE A 172 -13.38 -14.05 -16.96
N LEU A 173 -14.39 -14.03 -16.08
CA LEU A 173 -15.60 -13.25 -16.28
C LEU A 173 -15.38 -11.85 -15.70
N LYS A 174 -15.77 -10.83 -16.48
CA LYS A 174 -15.96 -9.47 -16.00
C LYS A 174 -17.45 -9.14 -16.12
N GLU A 175 -18.08 -8.82 -15.00
CA GLU A 175 -19.48 -8.44 -14.91
C GLU A 175 -19.59 -7.00 -14.40
N PRO A 176 -19.81 -6.02 -15.29
CA PRO A 176 -20.04 -4.63 -14.90
C PRO A 176 -21.37 -4.47 -14.17
N ILE A 177 -21.37 -3.66 -13.12
CA ILE A 177 -22.55 -3.37 -12.31
C ILE A 177 -22.90 -1.89 -12.45
N ASP A 178 -24.16 -1.61 -12.79
CA ASP A 178 -24.67 -0.23 -12.72
C ASP A 178 -24.76 0.20 -11.26
N ILE A 179 -24.10 1.31 -10.92
CA ILE A 179 -24.00 1.78 -9.53
C ILE A 179 -25.31 2.35 -9.00
N ALA A 180 -26.22 2.79 -9.87
CA ALA A 180 -27.50 3.37 -9.48
C ALA A 180 -28.53 2.28 -9.16
N THR A 181 -28.57 1.20 -9.94
CA THR A 181 -29.45 0.05 -9.67
C THR A 181 -28.85 -0.91 -8.66
N GLY A 182 -27.53 -1.00 -8.59
CA GLY A 182 -26.81 -2.02 -7.84
C GLY A 182 -26.79 -3.38 -8.55
N ILE A 183 -26.18 -4.37 -7.89
CA ILE A 183 -26.12 -5.74 -8.40
C ILE A 183 -27.50 -6.41 -8.38
N THR A 184 -27.81 -7.16 -9.43
CA THR A 184 -29.09 -7.89 -9.53
C THR A 184 -28.91 -9.39 -9.25
N SER A 185 -29.98 -10.05 -8.79
CA SER A 185 -29.97 -11.52 -8.58
C SER A 185 -29.66 -12.30 -9.86
N ALA A 186 -30.03 -11.78 -11.03
CA ALA A 186 -29.68 -12.38 -12.32
C ALA A 186 -28.16 -12.37 -12.56
N GLN A 187 -27.48 -11.27 -12.19
CA GLN A 187 -26.03 -11.15 -12.32
C GLN A 187 -25.30 -12.04 -11.32
N THR A 188 -25.72 -12.06 -10.05
CA THR A 188 -25.08 -12.93 -9.04
C THR A 188 -25.21 -14.40 -9.41
N LEU A 189 -26.38 -14.83 -9.91
CA LEU A 189 -26.59 -16.21 -10.37
C LEU A 189 -25.78 -16.53 -11.64
N LYS A 190 -25.65 -15.58 -12.57
CA LYS A 190 -24.76 -15.72 -13.75
C LYS A 190 -23.32 -15.94 -13.32
N ILE A 191 -22.82 -15.14 -12.38
CA ILE A 191 -21.45 -15.26 -11.86
C ILE A 191 -21.28 -16.60 -11.14
N ALA A 192 -22.20 -16.99 -10.26
CA ALA A 192 -22.13 -18.27 -9.54
C ALA A 192 -22.09 -19.47 -10.49
N LYS A 193 -22.89 -19.46 -11.57
CA LYS A 193 -22.88 -20.51 -12.60
C LYS A 193 -21.60 -20.51 -13.43
N PHE A 194 -21.06 -19.33 -13.76
CA PHE A 194 -19.76 -19.22 -14.44
C PHE A 194 -18.64 -19.82 -13.59
N LEU A 195 -18.70 -19.58 -12.28
CA LEU A 195 -17.86 -20.20 -11.28
C LEU A 195 -18.22 -21.67 -11.01
N ASP A 196 -18.93 -22.36 -11.91
CA ASP A 196 -19.33 -23.78 -11.84
C ASP A 196 -20.02 -24.25 -10.53
N PHE A 197 -20.64 -23.34 -9.76
CA PHE A 197 -21.53 -23.74 -8.66
C PHE A 197 -22.85 -24.28 -9.23
N LYS A 198 -23.38 -25.34 -8.61
CA LYS A 198 -24.50 -26.13 -9.16
C LYS A 198 -25.64 -26.30 -8.15
N GLY A 199 -26.87 -26.37 -8.65
CA GLY A 199 -28.06 -26.55 -7.82
C GLY A 199 -28.15 -25.49 -6.72
N ASP A 200 -28.46 -25.91 -5.50
CA ASP A 200 -28.61 -25.02 -4.34
C ASP A 200 -27.33 -24.24 -4.01
N LEU A 201 -26.14 -24.81 -4.29
CA LEU A 201 -24.87 -24.12 -4.11
C LEU A 201 -24.71 -22.89 -5.01
N ALA A 202 -25.34 -22.88 -6.19
CA ALA A 202 -25.32 -21.71 -7.06
C ALA A 202 -26.08 -20.54 -6.43
N GLU A 203 -27.20 -20.82 -5.77
CA GLU A 203 -27.98 -19.80 -5.04
C GLU A 203 -27.23 -19.31 -3.79
N ILE A 204 -26.59 -20.22 -3.05
CA ILE A 204 -25.77 -19.86 -1.90
C ILE A 204 -24.58 -18.97 -2.32
N ALA A 205 -23.87 -19.35 -3.39
CA ALA A 205 -22.78 -18.55 -3.93
C ALA A 205 -23.27 -17.19 -4.45
N ALA A 206 -24.41 -17.14 -5.13
CA ALA A 206 -25.02 -15.90 -5.60
C ALA A 206 -25.34 -14.94 -4.43
N GLN A 207 -25.88 -15.45 -3.32
CA GLN A 207 -26.11 -14.66 -2.10
C GLN A 207 -24.81 -14.18 -1.46
N GLN A 208 -23.74 -14.98 -1.45
CA GLN A 208 -22.43 -14.54 -0.97
C GLN A 208 -21.89 -13.39 -1.84
N ILE A 209 -21.96 -13.51 -3.17
CA ILE A 209 -21.52 -12.47 -4.11
C ILE A 209 -22.32 -11.17 -3.91
N GLU A 210 -23.63 -11.27 -3.69
CA GLU A 210 -24.47 -10.12 -3.36
C GLU A 210 -24.01 -9.41 -2.08
N ARG A 211 -23.73 -10.17 -1.02
CA ARG A 211 -23.23 -9.63 0.26
C ARG A 211 -21.86 -8.98 0.11
N LEU A 212 -20.97 -9.58 -0.69
CA LEU A 212 -19.67 -8.98 -1.01
C LEU A 212 -19.82 -7.65 -1.74
N TYR A 213 -20.73 -7.54 -2.71
CA TYR A 213 -21.01 -6.29 -3.41
C TYR A 213 -21.59 -5.23 -2.46
N LYS A 214 -22.57 -5.63 -1.64
CA LYS A 214 -23.15 -4.72 -0.64
C LYS A 214 -22.08 -4.21 0.33
N LEU A 215 -21.22 -5.10 0.82
CA LEU A 215 -20.09 -4.72 1.67
C LEU A 215 -19.19 -3.72 0.94
N PHE A 216 -18.81 -3.99 -0.31
CA PHE A 216 -17.95 -3.13 -1.12
C PHE A 216 -18.48 -1.68 -1.18
N ILE A 217 -19.80 -1.52 -1.38
CA ILE A 217 -20.45 -0.21 -1.38
C ILE A 217 -20.53 0.39 0.03
N ASP A 218 -20.97 -0.38 1.03
CA ASP A 218 -21.24 0.10 2.39
C ASP A 218 -19.99 0.65 3.10
N VAL A 219 -18.81 0.12 2.78
CA VAL A 219 -17.53 0.49 3.42
C VAL A 219 -16.64 1.38 2.56
N ASP A 220 -17.14 1.85 1.41
CA ASP A 220 -16.36 2.60 0.42
C ASP A 220 -15.06 1.88 0.02
N ALA A 221 -15.17 0.58 -0.26
CA ALA A 221 -14.04 -0.20 -0.72
C ALA A 221 -13.65 0.20 -2.15
N THR A 222 -12.35 0.20 -2.44
CA THR A 222 -11.83 0.26 -3.81
C THR A 222 -11.53 -1.11 -4.39
N GLN A 223 -11.34 -2.11 -3.52
CA GLN A 223 -11.22 -3.51 -3.88
C GLN A 223 -11.76 -4.39 -2.74
N VAL A 224 -12.54 -5.40 -3.08
CA VAL A 224 -12.81 -6.58 -2.23
C VAL A 224 -12.37 -7.79 -3.04
N GLU A 225 -11.40 -8.54 -2.55
CA GLU A 225 -10.86 -9.73 -3.22
C GLU A 225 -10.96 -10.93 -2.29
N ILE A 226 -11.60 -12.00 -2.78
CA ILE A 226 -11.75 -13.28 -2.09
C ILE A 226 -11.05 -14.36 -2.92
N ASN A 227 -9.97 -14.92 -2.36
CA ASN A 227 -9.17 -15.93 -3.05
C ASN A 227 -8.61 -16.99 -2.08
N PRO A 228 -9.28 -18.14 -1.90
CA PRO A 228 -10.45 -18.59 -2.67
C PRO A 228 -11.81 -18.23 -2.04
N LEU A 229 -12.82 -18.09 -2.90
CA LEU A 229 -14.22 -18.37 -2.56
C LEU A 229 -14.45 -19.87 -2.77
N ALA A 230 -14.50 -20.62 -1.68
CA ALA A 230 -14.39 -22.08 -1.67
C ALA A 230 -15.75 -22.77 -1.52
N GLU A 231 -15.94 -23.84 -2.27
CA GLU A 231 -17.00 -24.85 -2.07
C GLU A 231 -16.47 -25.94 -1.14
N THR A 232 -17.26 -26.35 -0.15
CA THR A 232 -16.92 -27.46 0.74
C THR A 232 -17.74 -28.72 0.45
N ASP A 233 -17.22 -29.87 0.88
CA ASP A 233 -17.91 -31.17 0.70
C ASP A 233 -19.29 -31.23 1.40
N ASP A 234 -19.48 -30.46 2.47
CA ASP A 234 -20.75 -30.35 3.20
C ASP A 234 -21.73 -29.33 2.60
N GLY A 235 -21.47 -28.84 1.38
CA GLY A 235 -22.41 -28.01 0.64
C GLY A 235 -22.47 -26.56 1.12
N LYS A 236 -21.35 -25.99 1.57
CA LYS A 236 -21.24 -24.58 1.94
C LYS A 236 -20.30 -23.81 1.01
N VAL A 237 -20.37 -22.48 1.10
CA VAL A 237 -19.52 -21.55 0.38
C VAL A 237 -18.82 -20.64 1.39
N TYR A 238 -17.48 -20.61 1.36
CA TYR A 238 -16.64 -19.87 2.31
C TYR A 238 -15.76 -18.85 1.62
N SER A 239 -15.63 -17.66 2.22
CA SER A 239 -14.57 -16.70 1.92
C SER A 239 -13.33 -17.04 2.74
N VAL A 240 -12.35 -17.72 2.13
CA VAL A 240 -11.23 -18.37 2.85
C VAL A 240 -10.06 -17.43 3.10
N ASP A 241 -9.74 -16.58 2.14
CA ASP A 241 -8.79 -15.48 2.28
C ASP A 241 -9.41 -14.23 1.68
N ALA A 242 -9.16 -13.09 2.29
CA ALA A 242 -9.81 -11.84 1.95
C ALA A 242 -8.83 -10.69 2.01
N LYS A 243 -8.84 -9.87 0.97
CA LYS A 243 -8.08 -8.63 0.88
C LYS A 243 -9.02 -7.48 0.55
N LEU A 244 -9.08 -6.50 1.44
CA LEU A 244 -9.90 -5.32 1.27
C LEU A 244 -9.04 -4.06 1.24
N ASN A 245 -9.33 -3.21 0.25
CA ASN A 245 -8.74 -1.90 0.08
C ASN A 245 -9.85 -0.85 0.11
N PHE A 246 -9.59 0.30 0.72
CA PHE A 246 -10.61 1.33 0.99
C PHE A 246 -10.26 2.67 0.38
N ASP A 247 -11.25 3.48 0.04
CA ASP A 247 -11.07 4.85 -0.44
C ASP A 247 -10.67 5.79 0.70
N ASP A 248 -9.42 6.28 0.69
CA ASP A 248 -8.93 7.26 1.67
C ASP A 248 -9.78 8.54 1.69
N SER A 249 -10.39 8.89 0.55
CA SER A 249 -11.29 10.05 0.43
C SER A 249 -12.58 9.87 1.24
N ALA A 250 -12.93 8.63 1.60
CA ALA A 250 -14.10 8.30 2.40
C ALA A 250 -13.81 8.23 3.92
N ALA A 251 -12.57 8.46 4.35
CA ALA A 251 -12.18 8.38 5.76
C ALA A 251 -13.06 9.21 6.71
N TYR A 252 -13.55 10.38 6.25
CA TYR A 252 -14.42 11.24 7.04
C TYR A 252 -15.75 10.58 7.47
N ARG A 253 -16.25 9.62 6.69
CA ARG A 253 -17.49 8.88 6.94
C ARG A 253 -17.29 7.41 7.32
N GLN A 254 -16.09 6.86 7.11
CA GLN A 254 -15.73 5.47 7.44
C GLN A 254 -14.84 5.37 8.69
N LYS A 255 -15.14 6.15 9.74
CA LYS A 255 -14.27 6.27 10.93
C LYS A 255 -13.91 4.94 11.58
N ASP A 256 -14.87 4.02 11.68
CA ASP A 256 -14.64 2.71 12.30
C ASP A 256 -13.68 1.82 11.48
N ILE A 257 -13.71 1.95 10.15
CA ILE A 257 -12.80 1.23 9.26
C ILE A 257 -11.39 1.84 9.35
N PHE A 258 -11.28 3.17 9.31
CA PHE A 258 -9.99 3.84 9.40
C PHE A 258 -9.36 3.77 10.80
N ALA A 259 -10.15 3.50 11.84
CA ALA A 259 -9.63 3.16 13.17
C ALA A 259 -8.93 1.79 13.22
N LEU A 260 -9.12 0.93 12.21
CA LEU A 260 -8.41 -0.35 12.05
C LEU A 260 -7.06 -0.19 11.34
N ASP A 261 -6.73 1.01 10.86
CA ASP A 261 -5.46 1.28 10.20
C ASP A 261 -4.30 0.93 11.14
N ASN A 262 -3.35 0.18 10.61
CA ASN A 262 -2.19 -0.28 11.33
C ASN A 262 -0.94 0.13 10.56
N HIS A 263 -0.20 1.08 11.11
CA HIS A 263 1.04 1.59 10.55
C HIS A 263 2.26 0.70 10.87
N GLU A 264 2.07 -0.46 11.49
CA GLU A 264 3.15 -1.41 11.75
C GLU A 264 3.80 -1.89 10.45
N GLY A 265 5.12 -1.68 10.34
CA GLY A 265 5.89 -2.01 9.14
C GLY A 265 5.80 -0.98 8.02
N GLU A 266 5.08 0.13 8.20
CA GLU A 266 5.21 1.31 7.33
C GLU A 266 6.52 2.05 7.64
N ASP A 267 7.05 2.75 6.64
CA ASP A 267 8.16 3.67 6.84
C ASP A 267 7.72 4.78 7.80
N VAL A 268 8.44 4.94 8.92
CA VAL A 268 8.15 5.95 9.94
C VAL A 268 8.07 7.36 9.37
N ARG A 269 8.81 7.62 8.28
CA ARG A 269 8.81 8.90 7.54
C ARG A 269 7.51 9.13 6.79
N GLU A 270 6.94 8.08 6.18
CA GLU A 270 5.62 8.15 5.54
C GLU A 270 4.51 8.39 6.57
N VAL A 271 4.58 7.69 7.71
CA VAL A 271 3.62 7.86 8.82
C VAL A 271 3.70 9.27 9.39
N GLU A 272 4.91 9.82 9.55
CA GLU A 272 5.11 11.20 9.99
C GLU A 272 4.59 12.21 8.96
N ALA A 273 4.85 12.00 7.66
CA ALA A 273 4.39 12.85 6.58
C ALA A 273 2.87 12.99 6.54
N LYS A 274 2.14 11.87 6.70
CA LYS A 274 0.66 11.85 6.74
C LYS A 274 0.08 12.80 7.79
N LYS A 275 0.73 12.94 8.96
CA LYS A 275 0.28 13.84 10.06
C LYS A 275 0.27 15.32 9.66
N PHE A 276 1.05 15.69 8.65
CA PHE A 276 1.17 17.07 8.15
C PHE A 276 0.59 17.22 6.74
N HIS A 277 -0.23 16.26 6.30
CA HIS A 277 -0.84 16.23 4.97
C HIS A 277 0.20 16.29 3.84
N LEU A 278 1.33 15.61 4.05
CA LEU A 278 2.41 15.46 3.07
C LEU A 278 2.33 14.08 2.42
N ASN A 279 2.39 14.03 1.09
CA ASN A 279 2.46 12.75 0.37
C ASN A 279 3.92 12.37 0.16
N TYR A 280 4.49 11.60 1.10
CA TYR A 280 5.87 11.12 1.06
C TYR A 280 5.92 9.64 0.67
N ILE A 281 6.91 9.24 -0.14
CA ILE A 281 7.28 7.84 -0.38
C ILE A 281 8.80 7.76 -0.38
N GLY A 282 9.35 6.90 0.48
CA GLY A 282 10.80 6.66 0.55
C GLY A 282 11.33 5.86 -0.65
N MET A 283 12.55 6.18 -1.10
CA MET A 283 13.25 5.47 -2.18
C MET A 283 14.72 5.25 -1.80
N ASP A 284 15.44 4.44 -2.58
CA ASP A 284 16.83 4.04 -2.28
C ASP A 284 17.89 5.05 -2.78
N GLY A 285 17.49 6.23 -3.22
CA GLY A 285 18.39 7.25 -3.76
C GLY A 285 19.05 8.14 -2.72
N ASN A 286 19.70 9.20 -3.22
CA ASN A 286 20.48 10.14 -2.43
C ASN A 286 20.12 11.62 -2.67
N ILE A 287 19.28 11.92 -3.68
CA ILE A 287 18.79 13.27 -3.97
C ILE A 287 17.35 13.38 -3.50
N ALA A 288 17.11 14.04 -2.38
CA ALA A 288 15.76 14.26 -1.91
C ALA A 288 15.04 15.33 -2.73
N CYS A 289 13.73 15.17 -2.90
CA CYS A 289 12.89 16.13 -3.62
C CYS A 289 11.83 16.71 -2.67
N LEU A 290 11.55 18.00 -2.80
CA LEU A 290 10.37 18.66 -2.20
C LEU A 290 9.69 19.47 -3.28
N VAL A 291 8.47 19.07 -3.64
CA VAL A 291 7.77 19.59 -4.81
C VAL A 291 6.30 19.85 -4.49
N ASN A 292 5.68 20.84 -5.13
CA ASN A 292 4.23 21.03 -5.06
C ASN A 292 3.54 20.46 -6.31
N GLY A 293 2.61 19.53 -6.09
CA GLY A 293 1.85 18.82 -7.12
C GLY A 293 2.50 17.49 -7.53
N ALA A 294 1.74 16.39 -7.38
CA ALA A 294 2.19 15.04 -7.67
C ALA A 294 2.79 14.85 -9.08
N GLY A 295 2.22 15.48 -10.11
CA GLY A 295 2.75 15.41 -11.47
C GLY A 295 4.14 16.03 -11.61
N LEU A 296 4.36 17.19 -10.98
CA LEU A 296 5.65 17.86 -10.97
C LEU A 296 6.66 17.11 -10.10
N ALA A 297 6.21 16.51 -8.99
CA ALA A 297 7.05 15.67 -8.14
C ALA A 297 7.59 14.47 -8.93
N MET A 298 6.73 13.75 -9.67
CA MET A 298 7.16 12.66 -10.55
C MET A 298 8.15 13.14 -11.64
N ALA A 299 7.83 14.23 -12.34
CA ALA A 299 8.71 14.78 -13.37
C ALA A 299 10.09 15.22 -12.81
N THR A 300 10.12 15.69 -11.57
CA THR A 300 11.34 16.08 -10.86
C THR A 300 12.22 14.86 -10.54
N MET A 301 11.62 13.75 -10.10
CA MET A 301 12.36 12.50 -9.91
C MET A 301 12.91 11.97 -11.24
N ASP A 302 12.09 11.99 -12.28
CA ASP A 302 12.46 11.51 -13.62
C ASP A 302 13.63 12.30 -14.20
N ILE A 303 13.61 13.63 -14.10
CA ILE A 303 14.68 14.48 -14.64
C ILE A 303 15.96 14.39 -13.81
N ILE A 304 15.89 14.19 -12.49
CA ILE A 304 17.06 13.83 -11.69
C ILE A 304 17.68 12.53 -12.21
N LYS A 305 16.86 11.52 -12.45
CA LYS A 305 17.31 10.23 -12.96
C LYS A 305 17.90 10.34 -14.37
N HIS A 306 17.29 11.17 -15.23
CA HIS A 306 17.74 11.46 -16.58
C HIS A 306 19.17 12.01 -16.60
N PHE A 307 19.52 12.88 -15.64
CA PHE A 307 20.88 13.41 -15.48
C PHE A 307 21.83 12.53 -14.65
N GLY A 308 21.46 11.27 -14.38
CA GLY A 308 22.33 10.30 -13.69
C GLY A 308 22.23 10.30 -12.16
N GLY A 309 21.38 11.15 -11.57
CA GLY A 309 21.12 11.14 -10.14
C GLY A 309 20.23 9.97 -9.69
N SER A 310 20.09 9.82 -8.37
CA SER A 310 19.18 8.84 -7.77
C SER A 310 18.20 9.54 -6.82
N PRO A 311 16.91 9.68 -7.17
CA PRO A 311 15.94 10.32 -6.29
C PRO A 311 15.74 9.50 -5.01
N ALA A 312 15.85 10.15 -3.85
CA ALA A 312 15.73 9.52 -2.52
C ALA A 312 14.28 9.42 -2.03
N ASN A 313 13.37 10.21 -2.59
CA ASN A 313 11.98 10.20 -2.22
C ASN A 313 11.08 10.83 -3.30
N PHE A 314 9.81 10.45 -3.27
CA PHE A 314 8.71 11.28 -3.74
C PHE A 314 8.20 12.12 -2.57
N LEU A 315 7.98 13.42 -2.76
CA LEU A 315 7.30 14.26 -1.77
C LEU A 315 6.50 15.38 -2.46
N ASP A 316 5.18 15.30 -2.31
CA ASP A 316 4.25 16.33 -2.73
C ASP A 316 3.70 17.07 -1.49
N VAL A 317 3.98 18.38 -1.40
CA VAL A 317 3.49 19.28 -0.34
C VAL A 317 2.10 19.88 -0.63
N GLY A 318 1.50 19.55 -1.77
CA GLY A 318 0.20 20.06 -2.22
C GLY A 318 0.26 21.47 -2.83
N GLY A 319 -0.87 21.93 -3.40
CA GLY A 319 -0.91 23.20 -4.13
C GLY A 319 -0.89 24.47 -3.26
N ALA A 320 -1.27 24.37 -1.99
CA ALA A 320 -1.29 25.47 -1.03
C ALA A 320 -0.20 25.26 0.04
N VAL A 321 1.05 25.54 -0.34
CA VAL A 321 2.21 25.29 0.50
C VAL A 321 2.26 26.27 1.68
N THR A 322 2.39 25.75 2.90
CA THR A 322 2.57 26.54 4.13
C THR A 322 4.00 26.43 4.68
N GLU A 323 4.43 27.41 5.47
CA GLU A 323 5.76 27.40 6.13
C GLU A 323 5.93 26.17 7.05
N GLU A 324 4.87 25.77 7.76
CA GLU A 324 4.86 24.61 8.64
C GLU A 324 5.05 23.30 7.86
N GLN A 325 4.35 23.12 6.74
CA GLN A 325 4.54 21.96 5.87
C GLN A 325 5.95 21.86 5.31
N VAL A 326 6.55 23.00 4.90
CA VAL A 326 7.94 23.04 4.42
C VAL A 326 8.91 22.63 5.54
N PHE A 327 8.71 23.13 6.77
CA PHE A 327 9.53 22.74 7.92
C PHE A 327 9.45 21.23 8.20
N HIS A 328 8.24 20.66 8.25
CA HIS A 328 8.07 19.22 8.47
C HIS A 328 8.63 18.37 7.32
N ALA A 329 8.46 18.81 6.07
CA ALA A 329 9.07 18.19 4.91
C ALA A 329 10.60 18.10 5.03
N PHE A 330 11.27 19.21 5.37
CA PHE A 330 12.71 19.20 5.59
C PHE A 330 13.13 18.30 6.76
N ARG A 331 12.36 18.27 7.86
CA ARG A 331 12.64 17.38 9.01
C ARG A 331 12.58 15.92 8.60
N ILE A 332 11.56 15.52 7.85
CA ILE A 332 11.37 14.16 7.36
C ILE A 332 12.48 13.77 6.40
N ILE A 333 12.79 14.63 5.41
CA ILE A 333 13.90 14.41 4.46
C ILE A 333 15.24 14.25 5.21
N SER A 334 15.52 15.11 6.19
CA SER A 334 16.78 15.12 6.93
C SER A 334 16.94 13.92 7.88
N SER A 335 15.86 13.17 8.16
CA SER A 335 15.93 11.93 8.94
C SER A 335 16.50 10.76 8.13
N ASP A 336 16.56 10.87 6.80
CA ASP A 336 17.12 9.84 5.93
C ASP A 336 18.65 9.99 5.83
N PRO A 337 19.44 9.01 6.33
CA PRO A 337 20.90 9.07 6.24
C PRO A 337 21.44 8.96 4.81
N ASN A 338 20.65 8.45 3.86
CA ASN A 338 21.05 8.30 2.46
C ASN A 338 21.02 9.63 1.70
N VAL A 339 20.27 10.62 2.17
CA VAL A 339 20.16 11.93 1.52
C VAL A 339 21.48 12.68 1.59
N LYS A 340 22.00 13.05 0.42
CA LYS A 340 23.24 13.82 0.23
C LYS A 340 23.01 15.18 -0.42
N GLY A 341 21.80 15.47 -0.89
CA GLY A 341 21.39 16.78 -1.36
C GLY A 341 19.88 16.86 -1.51
N ILE A 342 19.35 18.08 -1.49
CA ILE A 342 17.90 18.34 -1.56
C ILE A 342 17.63 19.25 -2.75
N LEU A 343 16.69 18.86 -3.61
CA LEU A 343 16.15 19.69 -4.68
C LEU A 343 14.72 20.11 -4.30
N VAL A 344 14.54 21.41 -4.06
CA VAL A 344 13.24 22.05 -3.91
C VAL A 344 12.82 22.59 -5.27
N ASN A 345 11.68 22.14 -5.79
CA ASN A 345 11.11 22.64 -7.03
C ASN A 345 9.67 23.06 -6.78
N ILE A 346 9.43 24.36 -6.63
CA ILE A 346 8.09 24.89 -6.35
C ILE A 346 7.65 25.82 -7.49
N PHE A 347 6.49 25.53 -8.05
CA PHE A 347 5.78 26.43 -8.94
C PHE A 347 4.72 27.17 -8.12
N GLY A 348 4.98 28.45 -7.81
CA GLY A 348 4.24 29.28 -6.86
C GLY A 348 2.74 29.36 -7.11
N GLY A 349 2.27 29.25 -8.35
CA GLY A 349 0.83 29.21 -8.65
C GLY A 349 0.09 30.40 -8.02
N ILE A 350 -0.72 30.15 -6.99
CA ILE A 350 -1.46 31.17 -6.22
C ILE A 350 -0.59 31.78 -5.09
N VAL A 351 0.41 31.07 -4.59
CA VAL A 351 1.30 31.49 -3.51
C VAL A 351 2.48 32.31 -4.05
N ASN A 352 2.79 33.41 -3.38
CA ASN A 352 3.91 34.28 -3.72
C ASN A 352 5.26 33.57 -3.45
N CYS A 353 6.17 33.56 -4.44
CA CYS A 353 7.47 32.91 -4.32
C CYS A 353 8.34 33.49 -3.19
N ALA A 354 8.23 34.79 -2.89
CA ALA A 354 8.97 35.42 -1.80
C ALA A 354 8.53 34.88 -0.44
N THR A 355 7.23 34.60 -0.25
CA THR A 355 6.72 33.93 0.96
C THR A 355 7.31 32.53 1.10
N ILE A 356 7.36 31.77 0.01
CA ILE A 356 7.94 30.42 -0.02
C ILE A 356 9.45 30.47 0.30
N ALA A 357 10.20 31.39 -0.32
CA ALA A 357 11.63 31.56 -0.08
C ALA A 357 11.92 31.89 1.39
N ASN A 358 11.15 32.80 2.00
CA ASN A 358 11.27 33.11 3.42
C ASN A 358 11.00 31.87 4.30
N GLY A 359 9.99 31.07 3.95
CA GLY A 359 9.71 29.81 4.67
C GLY A 359 10.84 28.79 4.56
N ILE A 360 11.46 28.66 3.37
CA ILE A 360 12.64 27.81 3.16
C ILE A 360 13.81 28.28 4.03
N VAL A 361 14.14 29.58 4.01
CA VAL A 361 15.26 30.14 4.80
C VAL A 361 15.07 29.86 6.28
N LYS A 362 13.89 30.18 6.84
CA LYS A 362 13.59 29.92 8.26
C LYS A 362 13.64 28.43 8.61
N ALA A 363 13.16 27.56 7.72
CA ALA A 363 13.24 26.12 7.94
C ALA A 363 14.70 25.63 7.98
N CYS A 364 15.54 26.13 7.08
CA CYS A 364 16.97 25.80 7.03
C CYS A 364 17.71 26.27 8.29
N GLU A 365 17.44 27.48 8.78
CA GLU A 365 18.04 28.02 10.02
C GLU A 365 17.69 27.15 11.23
N ARG A 366 16.45 26.67 11.32
CA ARG A 366 15.97 25.83 12.43
C ARG A 366 16.50 24.41 12.39
N ILE A 367 16.62 23.82 11.20
CA ILE A 367 16.99 22.41 11.01
C ILE A 367 18.51 22.23 10.95
N GLN A 368 19.26 23.27 10.62
CA GLN A 368 20.72 23.23 10.40
C GLN A 368 21.09 22.16 9.35
N LEU A 369 20.57 22.35 8.13
CA LEU A 369 20.84 21.44 7.02
C LEU A 369 22.34 21.26 6.78
N LYS A 370 22.77 20.00 6.70
CA LYS A 370 24.18 19.61 6.47
C LYS A 370 24.46 19.22 5.02
N VAL A 371 23.43 19.20 4.19
CA VAL A 371 23.49 18.79 2.78
C VAL A 371 23.20 19.99 1.88
N PRO A 372 23.77 20.05 0.67
CA PRO A 372 23.48 21.09 -0.30
C PRO A 372 21.99 21.19 -0.62
N LEU A 373 21.49 22.42 -0.69
CA LEU A 373 20.11 22.74 -1.03
C LEU A 373 20.05 23.46 -2.38
N ILE A 374 19.40 22.83 -3.35
CA ILE A 374 19.14 23.39 -4.67
C ILE A 374 17.68 23.84 -4.68
N VAL A 375 17.42 25.09 -5.06
CA VAL A 375 16.07 25.66 -5.05
C VAL A 375 15.73 26.22 -6.44
N ARG A 376 14.62 25.74 -6.98
CA ARG A 376 13.99 26.29 -8.17
C ARG A 376 12.60 26.78 -7.80
N LEU A 377 12.39 28.08 -7.94
CA LEU A 377 11.09 28.73 -7.77
C LEU A 377 10.62 29.31 -9.09
N GLU A 378 9.33 29.24 -9.36
CA GLU A 378 8.68 29.94 -10.49
C GLU A 378 7.36 30.54 -10.07
N GLY A 379 7.01 31.67 -10.66
CA GLY A 379 5.71 32.32 -10.45
C GLY A 379 5.86 33.75 -9.95
N THR A 380 4.84 34.24 -9.25
CA THR A 380 4.76 35.63 -8.79
C THR A 380 5.91 35.96 -7.83
N ASN A 381 6.58 37.10 -8.07
CA ASN A 381 7.73 37.60 -7.29
C ASN A 381 8.93 36.63 -7.21
N VAL A 382 9.20 35.87 -8.27
CA VAL A 382 10.37 34.98 -8.33
C VAL A 382 11.70 35.72 -8.15
N ASP A 383 11.86 36.93 -8.69
CA ASP A 383 13.10 37.69 -8.58
C ASP A 383 13.37 38.14 -7.14
N GLU A 384 12.32 38.57 -6.43
CA GLU A 384 12.40 38.89 -5.00
C GLU A 384 12.72 37.63 -4.19
N ALA A 385 12.11 36.49 -4.53
CA ALA A 385 12.40 35.21 -3.89
C ALA A 385 13.86 34.78 -4.07
N LYS A 386 14.42 34.90 -5.29
CA LYS A 386 15.84 34.63 -5.55
C LYS A 386 16.75 35.53 -4.72
N LYS A 387 16.39 36.81 -4.56
CA LYS A 387 17.12 37.75 -3.69
C LYS A 387 17.07 37.32 -2.22
N VAL A 388 15.90 36.94 -1.71
CA VAL A 388 15.74 36.42 -0.33
C VAL A 388 16.64 35.20 -0.09
N LEU A 389 16.69 34.26 -1.04
CA LEU A 389 17.55 33.08 -0.94
C LEU A 389 19.04 33.46 -0.96
N ALA A 390 19.46 34.37 -1.85
CA ALA A 390 20.85 34.81 -1.96
C ALA A 390 21.34 35.59 -0.73
N ASP A 391 20.49 36.47 -0.18
CA ASP A 391 20.81 37.33 0.96
C ASP A 391 20.77 36.56 2.31
N SER A 392 20.29 35.31 2.32
CA SER A 392 20.14 34.50 3.54
C SER A 392 21.46 34.07 4.20
N GLY A 393 22.58 34.10 3.46
CA GLY A 393 23.88 33.59 3.93
C GLY A 393 23.95 32.06 4.09
N LEU A 394 22.88 31.35 3.73
CA LEU A 394 22.82 29.89 3.72
C LEU A 394 23.39 29.32 2.41
N PRO A 395 23.93 28.09 2.39
CA PRO A 395 24.46 27.45 1.19
C PRO A 395 23.32 26.96 0.26
N ILE A 396 22.55 27.90 -0.28
CA ILE A 396 21.40 27.65 -1.17
C ILE A 396 21.80 27.97 -2.61
N ILE A 397 21.66 26.98 -3.49
CA ILE A 397 21.94 27.11 -4.92
C ILE A 397 20.64 27.33 -5.67
N SER A 398 20.41 28.55 -6.17
CA SER A 398 19.24 28.83 -7.00
C SER A 398 19.40 28.27 -8.41
N ALA A 399 18.31 27.78 -9.01
CA ALA A 399 18.25 27.32 -10.41
C ALA A 399 17.12 28.01 -11.17
N ASP A 400 17.32 28.20 -12.48
CA ASP A 400 16.41 28.99 -13.33
C ASP A 400 15.32 28.16 -14.00
N ASN A 401 15.55 26.86 -14.18
CA ASN A 401 14.58 25.95 -14.75
C ASN A 401 14.83 24.54 -14.20
N LEU A 402 13.93 23.61 -14.53
CA LEU A 402 13.97 22.27 -13.96
C LEU A 402 15.20 21.46 -14.41
N GLU A 403 15.62 21.60 -15.67
CA GLU A 403 16.82 20.97 -16.20
C GLU A 403 18.08 21.46 -15.47
N HIS A 404 18.23 22.78 -15.34
CA HIS A 404 19.33 23.40 -14.62
C HIS A 404 19.34 22.98 -13.13
N ALA A 405 18.17 22.87 -12.50
CA ALA A 405 18.05 22.42 -11.13
C ALA A 405 18.54 20.97 -10.95
N ALA A 406 18.14 20.07 -11.86
CA ALA A 406 18.54 18.68 -11.81
C ALA A 406 20.05 18.49 -12.06
N GLN A 407 20.60 19.16 -13.08
CA GLN A 407 22.05 19.14 -13.35
C GLN A 407 22.85 19.64 -12.14
N LYS A 408 22.41 20.73 -11.51
CA LYS A 408 23.01 21.25 -10.27
C LYS A 408 22.91 20.25 -9.12
N ALA A 409 21.75 19.62 -8.91
CA ALA A 409 21.59 18.66 -7.83
C ALA A 409 22.53 17.45 -7.99
N VAL A 410 22.68 16.93 -9.20
CA VAL A 410 23.59 15.80 -9.47
C VAL A 410 25.05 16.21 -9.26
N SER A 411 25.50 17.28 -9.93
CA SER A 411 26.90 17.74 -9.85
C SER A 411 27.32 18.13 -8.42
N THR A 412 26.47 18.87 -7.69
CA THR A 412 26.79 19.31 -6.32
C THR A 412 26.98 18.12 -5.38
N ILE A 413 26.22 17.04 -5.56
CA ILE A 413 26.33 15.85 -4.71
C ILE A 413 27.60 15.06 -5.02
N GLU A 414 28.01 14.96 -6.28
CA GLU A 414 29.29 14.34 -6.66
C GLU A 414 30.47 15.07 -6.01
N GLU A 415 30.48 16.41 -6.10
CA GLU A 415 31.51 17.25 -5.49
C GLU A 415 31.51 17.14 -3.96
N PHE A 416 30.33 17.22 -3.33
CA PHE A 416 30.18 17.14 -1.88
C PHE A 416 30.63 15.78 -1.33
N THR A 417 30.28 14.69 -2.05
CA THR A 417 30.70 13.33 -1.66
C THR A 417 32.21 13.16 -1.78
N ASN A 418 32.83 13.68 -2.85
CA ASN A 418 34.28 13.62 -3.03
C ASN A 418 35.03 14.43 -1.95
N GLN A 419 34.53 15.61 -1.58
CA GLN A 419 35.11 16.42 -0.50
C GLN A 419 34.98 15.75 0.88
N ALA A 420 33.85 15.11 1.18
CA ALA A 420 33.64 14.39 2.42
C ALA A 420 34.58 13.18 2.57
N VAL A 421 34.84 12.45 1.48
CA VAL A 421 35.82 11.34 1.48
C VAL A 421 37.22 11.86 1.77
N HIS A 422 37.64 12.97 1.16
CA HIS A 422 38.96 13.57 1.40
C HIS A 422 39.15 14.20 2.79
N ALA A 423 38.09 14.61 3.47
CA ALA A 423 38.16 15.15 4.83
C ALA A 423 38.16 14.06 5.94
N SER A 424 37.91 12.80 5.57
CA SER A 424 37.77 11.68 6.51
C SER A 424 38.89 10.63 6.43
N GLY A 425 39.84 10.81 5.50
CA GLY A 425 41.11 10.09 5.44
C GLY A 425 42.27 10.99 5.86
#